data_AF-A0A1V6TQ92-F1
#
_entry.id   AF-A0A1V6TQ92-F1
#
_cell.length_a   1.000
_cell.length_b   1.000
_cell.length_c   1.000
_cell.angle_alpha   90.00
_cell.angle_beta   90.00
_cell.angle_gamma   90.00
#
_symmetry.space_group_name_H-M   'P 1'
#
loop_
_entity.id
_entity.type
_entity.pdbx_description
1 polymer ?
#
loop_
_entity_poly.entity_id
_entity_poly.type
_entity_poly.pdbx_seq_one_letter_code
_entity_poly.pdbx_strand_id
1 'polypeptide(L)'
;MVAMVSSASPNITSYFNRGPLTTTFTPPTTCLQTLSVVSFYVEDTPKTATFYGHWFGFDDAGYSCLPTGTMPGTLLASPTYWGTYWYSPGLYCPTGWTTAGELGPSWNGLHVTGSTSGAICCPSSMSFYATDHQCREVLSEKDTITIGMSGVVVTSTLATPITIYADGIPLIWEKSDLPKTTSASTTPLSTQTSTATGATASNSPSNNRNGGLSEGAKIGIGIGIPMAAIAIGVATFFYFLKRHKTAKEKPHAEIYDSPRGRGVLSELATKEISEPFELASRGDRSELPSNTPTHVHELA
;
A
#
# COMPACT_ATOMS: atom_id res chain seq x y z
N MET A 1 -11.92 52.27 4.43
CA MET A 1 -10.77 51.37 4.61
C MET A 1 -11.31 49.96 4.73
N VAL A 2 -11.20 49.17 3.67
CA VAL A 2 -11.51 47.74 3.72
C VAL A 2 -10.17 47.04 3.95
N ALA A 3 -10.02 46.42 5.12
CA ALA A 3 -8.83 45.64 5.43
C ALA A 3 -8.81 44.42 4.50
N MET A 4 -7.82 44.36 3.61
CA MET A 4 -7.56 43.16 2.83
C MET A 4 -6.97 42.12 3.79
N VAL A 5 -7.77 41.10 4.10
CA VAL A 5 -7.28 39.89 4.76
C VAL A 5 -6.35 39.23 3.75
N SER A 6 -5.06 39.24 4.02
CA SER A 6 -4.07 38.47 3.27
C SER A 6 -4.42 36.99 3.43
N SER A 7 -5.09 36.42 2.43
CA SER A 7 -5.27 34.99 2.31
C SER A 7 -3.91 34.40 1.98
N ALA A 8 -3.13 34.08 3.01
CA ALA A 8 -1.96 33.23 2.84
C ALA A 8 -2.44 31.94 2.17
N SER A 9 -1.98 31.68 0.95
CA SER A 9 -2.19 30.39 0.29
C SER A 9 -1.81 29.28 1.27
N PRO A 10 -2.64 28.24 1.47
CA PRO A 10 -2.32 27.17 2.39
C PRO A 10 -0.95 26.60 2.00
N ASN A 11 -0.02 26.57 2.96
CA ASN A 11 1.32 26.05 2.71
C ASN A 11 1.17 24.58 2.29
N ILE A 12 1.61 24.24 1.07
CA ILE A 12 1.41 22.91 0.50
C ILE A 12 2.01 21.81 1.39
N THR A 13 3.03 22.14 2.19
CA THR A 13 3.64 21.24 3.18
C THR A 13 2.68 20.80 4.28
N SER A 14 1.66 21.59 4.60
CA SER A 14 0.63 21.22 5.60
C SER A 14 -0.22 20.04 5.16
N TYR A 15 -0.38 19.80 3.86
CA TYR A 15 -1.15 18.67 3.34
C TYR A 15 -0.38 17.34 3.38
N PHE A 16 0.95 17.40 3.49
CA PHE A 16 1.82 16.22 3.54
C PHE A 16 2.18 15.84 4.98
N ASN A 17 2.09 16.79 5.91
CA ASN A 17 2.18 16.50 7.33
C ASN A 17 0.90 15.80 7.81
N ARG A 18 1.01 14.53 8.16
CA ARG A 18 -0.08 13.73 8.70
C ARG A 18 -0.35 13.99 10.18
N GLY A 19 0.36 14.93 10.81
CA GLY A 19 0.20 15.27 12.22
C GLY A 19 1.00 14.36 13.15
N PRO A 20 0.70 14.37 14.46
CA PRO A 20 1.51 13.70 15.47
C PRO A 20 1.41 12.16 15.37
N LEU A 21 2.57 11.50 15.46
CA LEU A 21 2.71 10.07 15.76
C LEU A 21 3.59 9.91 17.00
N THR A 22 3.00 10.21 18.15
CA THR A 22 3.67 10.22 19.46
C THR A 22 3.40 8.95 20.27
N THR A 23 2.69 7.98 19.71
CA THR A 23 2.45 6.65 20.27
C THR A 23 2.68 5.59 19.20
N THR A 24 3.02 4.38 19.62
CA THR A 24 3.16 3.25 18.70
C THR A 24 1.81 2.88 18.06
N PHE A 25 1.73 3.02 16.74
CA PHE A 25 0.63 2.46 15.94
C PHE A 25 0.81 0.95 15.78
N THR A 26 -0.29 0.19 15.81
CA THR A 26 -0.26 -1.26 15.59
C THR A 26 -1.09 -1.58 14.35
N PRO A 27 -0.46 -1.83 13.19
CA PRO A 27 -1.19 -2.22 11.99
C PRO A 27 -1.77 -3.63 12.11
N PRO A 28 -2.79 -3.98 11.31
CA PRO A 28 -3.20 -5.36 11.11
C PRO A 28 -2.02 -6.25 10.69
N THR A 29 -1.95 -7.49 11.15
CA THR A 29 -0.83 -8.40 10.84
C THR A 29 -0.70 -8.70 9.35
N THR A 30 -1.81 -8.64 8.60
CA THR A 30 -1.85 -8.79 7.14
C THR A 30 -0.95 -7.80 6.42
N CYS A 31 -0.72 -6.61 6.99
CA CYS A 31 0.12 -5.57 6.42
C CYS A 31 1.58 -5.97 6.26
N LEU A 32 2.07 -6.98 6.99
CA LEU A 32 3.46 -7.47 6.91
C LEU A 32 3.54 -8.97 6.60
N GLN A 33 2.40 -9.64 6.40
CA GLN A 33 2.34 -11.10 6.17
C GLN A 33 1.72 -11.46 4.82
N THR A 34 0.96 -10.56 4.20
CA THR A 34 0.27 -10.82 2.95
C THR A 34 0.72 -9.81 1.91
N LEU A 35 1.34 -10.33 0.84
CA LEU A 35 1.81 -9.54 -0.28
C LEU A 35 0.66 -9.27 -1.25
N SER A 36 0.70 -8.09 -1.84
CA SER A 36 -0.10 -7.71 -2.98
C SER A 36 0.78 -7.68 -4.23
N VAL A 37 0.18 -7.96 -5.39
CA VAL A 37 0.86 -7.92 -6.69
C VAL A 37 0.09 -6.97 -7.59
N VAL A 38 0.80 -6.03 -8.20
CA VAL A 38 0.26 -5.06 -9.16
C VAL A 38 0.95 -5.24 -10.50
N SER A 39 0.18 -5.08 -11.57
CA SER A 39 0.67 -5.01 -12.94
C SER A 39 0.49 -3.59 -13.49
N PHE A 40 1.52 -3.04 -14.10
CA PHE A 40 1.50 -1.70 -14.70
C PHE A 40 2.35 -1.69 -15.98
N TYR A 41 2.29 -0.61 -16.76
CA TYR A 41 3.04 -0.46 -18.00
C TYR A 41 4.10 0.63 -17.86
N VAL A 42 5.30 0.35 -18.37
CA VAL A 42 6.37 1.35 -18.56
C VAL A 42 6.72 1.31 -20.04
N GLU A 43 6.43 2.38 -20.77
CA GLU A 43 6.69 2.48 -22.22
C GLU A 43 6.21 1.23 -22.98
N ASP A 44 4.92 0.90 -22.81
CA ASP A 44 4.23 -0.29 -23.37
C ASP A 44 4.74 -1.66 -22.91
N THR A 45 5.76 -1.71 -22.04
CA THR A 45 6.24 -2.96 -21.45
C THR A 45 5.46 -3.26 -20.16
N PRO A 46 4.75 -4.40 -20.06
CA PRO A 46 4.12 -4.79 -18.82
C PRO A 46 5.19 -5.10 -17.76
N LYS A 47 5.02 -4.51 -16.58
CA LYS A 47 5.83 -4.71 -15.38
C LYS A 47 4.93 -5.20 -14.25
N THR A 48 5.54 -5.90 -13.31
CA THR A 48 4.89 -6.33 -12.08
C THR A 48 5.70 -5.82 -10.89
N ALA A 49 5.01 -5.45 -9.82
CA ALA A 49 5.61 -5.17 -8.52
C ALA A 49 4.89 -5.95 -7.43
N THR A 50 5.66 -6.39 -6.45
CA THR A 50 5.17 -7.11 -5.27
C THR A 50 5.43 -6.23 -4.06
N PHE A 51 4.41 -6.04 -3.21
CA PHE A 51 4.49 -5.09 -2.11
C PHE A 51 3.69 -5.51 -0.88
N TYR A 52 4.05 -4.96 0.27
CA TYR A 52 3.24 -4.97 1.48
C TYR A 52 2.45 -3.67 1.61
N GLY A 53 1.21 -3.77 2.08
CA GLY A 53 0.38 -2.62 2.38
C GLY A 53 -0.17 -1.95 1.12
N HIS A 54 0.27 -0.74 0.83
CA HIS A 54 -0.36 0.14 -0.16
C HIS A 54 0.39 0.19 -1.50
N TRP A 55 -0.40 0.22 -2.58
CA TRP A 55 0.02 0.68 -3.91
C TRP A 55 -1.14 1.45 -4.55
N PHE A 56 -0.81 2.55 -5.21
CA PHE A 56 -1.80 3.46 -5.81
C PHE A 56 -2.83 2.75 -6.68
N GLY A 57 -4.12 2.97 -6.38
CA GLY A 57 -5.23 2.58 -7.26
C GLY A 57 -5.53 1.09 -7.32
N PHE A 58 -4.98 0.27 -6.40
CA PHE A 58 -5.22 -1.18 -6.39
C PHE A 58 -6.06 -1.67 -5.20
N ASP A 59 -6.03 -0.96 -4.06
CA ASP A 59 -6.85 -1.32 -2.90
C ASP A 59 -7.17 -0.14 -1.97
N ASP A 60 -8.45 0.02 -1.65
CA ASP A 60 -8.93 0.92 -0.58
C ASP A 60 -8.58 0.38 0.83
N ALA A 61 -7.61 -0.54 0.96
CA ALA A 61 -7.24 -1.18 2.22
C ALA A 61 -5.78 -0.89 2.61
N GLY A 62 -4.89 -0.63 1.66
CA GLY A 62 -3.47 -0.42 1.92
C GLY A 62 -3.19 0.74 2.89
N TYR A 63 -4.03 1.79 2.91
CA TYR A 63 -3.88 2.89 3.85
C TYR A 63 -4.13 2.50 5.32
N SER A 64 -4.78 1.36 5.59
CA SER A 64 -4.96 0.83 6.96
C SER A 64 -3.67 0.26 7.56
N CYS A 65 -2.65 0.02 6.72
CA CYS A 65 -1.34 -0.44 7.16
C CYS A 65 -0.45 0.67 7.72
N LEU A 66 -0.92 1.91 7.65
CA LEU A 66 -0.17 3.09 8.03
C LEU A 66 -0.99 3.97 8.97
N PRO A 67 -0.33 4.71 9.88
CA PRO A 67 -1.04 5.63 10.74
C PRO A 67 -1.76 6.70 9.89
N THR A 68 -3.04 6.95 10.13
CA THR A 68 -3.72 8.02 9.39
C THR A 68 -3.32 9.41 9.90
N GLY A 69 -2.93 9.48 11.17
CA GLY A 69 -2.70 10.73 11.88
C GLY A 69 -3.97 11.59 11.88
N THR A 70 -3.83 12.86 11.51
CA THR A 70 -4.93 13.84 11.40
C THR A 70 -5.55 13.91 10.00
N MET A 71 -5.04 13.14 9.03
CA MET A 71 -5.55 13.16 7.65
C MET A 71 -6.82 12.30 7.53
N PRO A 72 -7.86 12.78 6.83
CA PRO A 72 -9.00 11.95 6.45
C PRO A 72 -8.55 10.76 5.61
N GLY A 73 -9.07 9.55 5.89
CA GLY A 73 -8.75 8.35 5.12
C GLY A 73 -9.04 8.49 3.61
N THR A 74 -10.02 9.31 3.22
CA THR A 74 -10.31 9.60 1.82
C THR A 74 -9.20 10.37 1.10
N LEU A 75 -8.42 11.20 1.81
CA LEU A 75 -7.24 11.85 1.23
C LEU A 75 -6.09 10.86 1.08
N LEU A 76 -6.00 9.87 1.98
CA LEU A 76 -5.05 8.77 1.89
C LEU A 76 -5.37 7.78 0.75
N ALA A 77 -6.49 7.91 0.05
CA ALA A 77 -6.72 7.14 -1.18
C ALA A 77 -6.13 7.85 -2.43
N SER A 78 -5.80 9.14 -2.34
CA SER A 78 -5.31 9.91 -3.49
C SER A 78 -3.79 9.79 -3.63
N PRO A 79 -3.26 9.40 -4.81
CA PRO A 79 -1.82 9.26 -5.05
C PRO A 79 -1.00 10.51 -4.72
N THR A 80 -1.62 11.68 -4.84
CA THR A 80 -0.98 12.97 -4.57
C THR A 80 -0.42 13.06 -3.16
N TYR A 81 -1.04 12.44 -2.14
CA TYR A 81 -0.67 12.61 -0.73
C TYR A 81 0.27 11.52 -0.18
N TRP A 82 0.83 10.70 -1.07
CA TRP A 82 1.71 9.61 -0.68
C TRP A 82 3.14 9.78 -1.11
N GLY A 83 3.45 10.46 -2.22
CA GLY A 83 4.84 10.54 -2.68
C GLY A 83 5.79 11.18 -1.66
N THR A 84 5.28 12.00 -0.74
CA THR A 84 6.12 12.89 0.07
C THR A 84 5.52 13.26 1.44
N TYR A 85 4.86 12.32 2.11
CA TYR A 85 4.26 12.56 3.44
C TYR A 85 5.28 12.45 4.59
N TRP A 86 4.89 12.90 5.79
CA TRP A 86 5.60 12.63 7.05
C TRP A 86 4.67 12.80 8.26
N TYR A 87 5.10 12.32 9.43
CA TYR A 87 4.46 12.62 10.72
C TYR A 87 5.32 13.60 11.51
N SER A 88 4.67 14.61 12.10
CA SER A 88 5.33 15.56 12.98
C SER A 88 4.40 16.08 14.09
N PRO A 89 4.81 15.97 15.38
CA PRO A 89 5.97 15.22 15.86
C PRO A 89 5.81 13.71 15.62
N GLY A 90 6.81 13.09 14.98
CA GLY A 90 6.90 11.64 14.78
C GLY A 90 7.98 11.07 15.69
N LEU A 91 7.61 10.23 16.66
CA LEU A 91 8.54 9.78 17.71
C LEU A 91 8.78 8.27 17.73
N TYR A 92 7.83 7.48 17.22
CA TYR A 92 7.89 6.03 17.34
C TYR A 92 7.49 5.33 16.04
N CYS A 93 8.31 4.36 15.62
CA CYS A 93 7.92 3.43 14.56
C CYS A 93 6.72 2.57 15.01
N PRO A 94 5.83 2.17 14.09
CA PRO A 94 4.77 1.21 14.39
C PRO A 94 5.29 -0.16 14.85
N THR A 95 4.40 -0.96 15.42
CA THR A 95 4.68 -2.38 15.72
C THR A 95 5.02 -3.14 14.43
N GLY A 96 6.12 -3.90 14.45
CA GLY A 96 6.63 -4.64 13.27
C GLY A 96 7.50 -3.79 12.32
N TRP A 97 7.74 -2.53 12.69
CA TRP A 97 8.61 -1.60 11.97
C TRP A 97 9.79 -1.18 12.85
N THR A 98 10.90 -0.84 12.22
CA THR A 98 12.13 -0.37 12.88
C THR A 98 12.68 0.85 12.16
N THR A 99 13.41 1.69 12.89
CA THR A 99 14.17 2.79 12.28
C THR A 99 15.20 2.22 11.30
N ALA A 100 15.02 2.50 10.02
CA ALA A 100 15.84 1.97 8.93
C ALA A 100 16.91 2.97 8.45
N GLY A 101 16.75 4.25 8.78
CA GLY A 101 17.73 5.29 8.46
C GLY A 101 17.33 6.67 8.97
N GLU A 102 18.26 7.60 8.91
CA GLU A 102 18.01 9.03 9.12
C GLU A 102 17.53 9.68 7.82
N LEU A 103 16.64 10.66 7.93
CA LEU A 103 16.25 11.46 6.77
C LEU A 103 17.39 12.41 6.41
N GLY A 104 17.54 12.69 5.12
CA GLY A 104 18.48 13.71 4.63
C GLY A 104 18.15 15.11 5.16
N PRO A 105 19.01 16.11 4.91
CA PRO A 105 18.87 17.48 5.45
C PRO A 105 17.62 18.21 4.96
N SER A 106 16.93 17.66 3.95
CA SER A 106 15.64 18.14 3.48
C SER A 106 14.70 16.99 3.19
N TRP A 107 13.44 17.12 3.58
CA TRP A 107 12.35 16.20 3.24
C TRP A 107 11.20 16.99 2.61
N ASN A 108 10.96 16.81 1.31
CA ASN A 108 9.89 17.52 0.59
C ASN A 108 9.85 19.05 0.83
N GLY A 109 11.02 19.70 0.79
CA GLY A 109 11.15 21.14 1.04
C GLY A 109 11.13 21.56 2.52
N LEU A 110 10.90 20.63 3.45
CA LEU A 110 11.14 20.85 4.88
C LEU A 110 12.63 20.68 5.18
N HIS A 111 13.23 21.64 5.87
CA HIS A 111 14.61 21.55 6.32
C HIS A 111 14.68 20.71 7.61
N VAL A 112 15.40 19.58 7.56
CA VAL A 112 15.53 18.61 8.65
C VAL A 112 16.94 18.70 9.21
N THR A 113 17.32 19.88 9.68
CA THR A 113 18.62 20.09 10.34
C THR A 113 18.48 21.04 11.53
N GLY A 114 19.54 21.12 12.35
CA GLY A 114 19.54 21.99 13.52
C GLY A 114 18.73 21.40 14.67
N SER A 115 17.60 22.04 15.03
CA SER A 115 16.69 21.54 16.08
C SER A 115 15.75 20.46 15.59
N THR A 116 15.55 20.39 14.27
CA THR A 116 14.72 19.40 13.59
C THR A 116 15.56 18.16 13.27
N SER A 117 15.02 16.99 13.58
CA SER A 117 15.60 15.69 13.23
C SER A 117 14.56 14.84 12.52
N GLY A 118 15.01 13.86 11.76
CA GLY A 118 14.10 12.97 11.07
C GLY A 118 14.69 11.59 10.85
N ALA A 119 13.82 10.59 10.86
CA ALA A 119 14.15 9.21 10.59
C ALA A 119 13.06 8.57 9.74
N ILE A 120 13.39 7.45 9.12
CA ILE A 120 12.41 6.63 8.39
C ILE A 120 12.28 5.26 9.03
N CYS A 121 11.04 4.84 9.24
CA CYS A 121 10.75 3.47 9.65
C CYS A 121 10.47 2.61 8.41
N CYS A 122 11.01 1.41 8.39
CA CYS A 122 10.65 0.35 7.45
C CYS A 122 10.12 -0.88 8.22
N PRO A 123 9.40 -1.81 7.57
CA PRO A 123 9.17 -3.12 8.15
C PRO A 123 10.49 -3.74 8.60
N SER A 124 10.48 -4.46 9.70
CA SER A 124 11.73 -4.90 10.36
C SER A 124 12.63 -5.81 9.52
N SER A 125 12.10 -6.46 8.48
CA SER A 125 12.88 -7.27 7.53
C SER A 125 13.42 -6.46 6.34
N MET A 126 13.07 -5.18 6.22
CA MET A 126 13.35 -4.33 5.06
C MET A 126 14.32 -3.20 5.37
N SER A 127 15.00 -2.74 4.32
CA SER A 127 15.90 -1.58 4.37
C SER A 127 15.30 -0.39 3.64
N PHE A 128 15.71 0.82 4.04
CA PHE A 128 15.40 2.04 3.30
C PHE A 128 16.07 2.00 1.92
N TYR A 129 15.31 2.30 0.86
CA TYR A 129 15.76 2.11 -0.53
C TYR A 129 15.86 3.41 -1.33
N ALA A 130 14.85 4.28 -1.27
CA ALA A 130 14.78 5.46 -2.13
C ALA A 130 14.15 6.67 -1.42
N THR A 131 14.48 7.88 -1.89
CA THR A 131 14.14 9.16 -1.24
C THR A 131 12.64 9.44 -1.14
N ASP A 132 11.80 8.74 -1.88
CA ASP A 132 10.34 8.78 -1.86
C ASP A 132 9.76 7.82 -0.81
N HIS A 133 10.46 7.70 0.33
CA HIS A 133 10.16 6.83 1.48
C HIS A 133 10.12 5.32 1.21
N GLN A 134 10.50 4.81 0.05
CA GLN A 134 10.39 3.37 -0.21
C GLN A 134 11.31 2.51 0.67
N CYS A 135 10.75 1.40 1.15
CA CYS A 135 11.45 0.29 1.79
C CYS A 135 11.54 -0.89 0.82
N ARG A 136 12.61 -1.67 0.94
CA ARG A 136 12.88 -2.80 0.06
C ARG A 136 13.52 -3.97 0.80
N GLU A 137 13.14 -5.17 0.36
CA GLU A 137 13.81 -6.43 0.69
C GLU A 137 13.90 -7.30 -0.57
N VAL A 138 14.87 -8.21 -0.59
CA VAL A 138 14.98 -9.24 -1.61
C VAL A 138 14.75 -10.58 -0.94
N LEU A 139 13.68 -11.27 -1.33
CA LEU A 139 13.48 -12.65 -0.93
C LEU A 139 14.25 -13.59 -1.86
N SER A 140 14.76 -14.66 -1.27
CA SER A 140 15.55 -15.65 -1.96
C SER A 140 14.67 -16.73 -2.58
N GLU A 141 15.27 -17.52 -3.48
CA GLU A 141 14.65 -18.75 -3.94
C GLU A 141 14.28 -19.64 -2.74
N LYS A 142 13.13 -20.32 -2.83
CA LYS A 142 12.57 -21.23 -1.80
C LYS A 142 11.97 -20.55 -0.58
N ASP A 143 12.01 -19.23 -0.47
CA ASP A 143 11.22 -18.53 0.54
C ASP A 143 9.73 -18.77 0.30
N THR A 144 8.98 -18.94 1.38
CA THR A 144 7.52 -19.13 1.33
C THR A 144 6.84 -17.79 1.55
N ILE A 145 6.00 -17.40 0.58
CA ILE A 145 5.26 -16.15 0.62
C ILE A 145 3.75 -16.42 0.61
N THR A 146 3.01 -15.47 1.16
CA THR A 146 1.55 -15.45 1.09
C THR A 146 1.11 -14.25 0.28
N ILE A 147 0.34 -14.48 -0.77
CA ILE A 147 -0.17 -13.45 -1.69
C ILE A 147 -1.68 -13.34 -1.51
N GLY A 148 -2.17 -12.11 -1.33
CA GLY A 148 -3.59 -11.78 -1.32
C GLY A 148 -3.98 -11.08 -2.61
N MET A 149 -5.02 -11.56 -3.29
CA MET A 149 -5.57 -10.91 -4.48
C MET A 149 -7.08 -11.09 -4.53
N SER A 150 -7.83 -9.98 -4.60
CA SER A 150 -9.30 -9.98 -4.73
C SER A 150 -10.03 -10.89 -3.72
N GLY A 151 -9.56 -10.89 -2.47
CA GLY A 151 -10.14 -11.71 -1.39
C GLY A 151 -9.68 -13.18 -1.36
N VAL A 152 -8.82 -13.59 -2.30
CA VAL A 152 -8.19 -14.92 -2.32
C VAL A 152 -6.79 -14.81 -1.73
N VAL A 153 -6.46 -15.69 -0.80
CA VAL A 153 -5.13 -15.78 -0.19
C VAL A 153 -4.48 -17.10 -0.60
N VAL A 154 -3.29 -17.03 -1.20
CA VAL A 154 -2.53 -18.20 -1.67
C VAL A 154 -1.13 -18.16 -1.09
N THR A 155 -0.67 -19.30 -0.58
CA THR A 155 0.72 -19.48 -0.16
C THR A 155 1.49 -20.19 -1.27
N SER A 156 2.67 -19.67 -1.61
CA SER A 156 3.54 -20.22 -2.64
C SER A 156 5.00 -20.16 -2.21
N THR A 157 5.81 -21.07 -2.74
CA THR A 157 7.26 -21.05 -2.60
C THR A 157 7.88 -20.39 -3.83
N LEU A 158 8.86 -19.50 -3.61
CA LEU A 158 9.51 -18.78 -4.69
C LEU A 158 10.43 -19.69 -5.52
N ALA A 159 10.24 -19.69 -6.84
CA ALA A 159 11.11 -20.40 -7.78
C ALA A 159 12.35 -19.58 -8.19
N THR A 160 12.31 -18.27 -7.98
CA THR A 160 13.42 -17.34 -8.22
C THR A 160 13.37 -16.21 -7.20
N PRO A 161 14.48 -15.54 -6.90
CA PRO A 161 14.48 -14.35 -6.05
C PRO A 161 13.53 -13.28 -6.58
N ILE A 162 12.85 -12.57 -5.68
CA ILE A 162 12.01 -11.41 -6.01
C ILE A 162 12.38 -10.22 -5.14
N THR A 163 12.12 -9.02 -5.64
CA THR A 163 12.16 -7.81 -4.84
C THR A 163 10.77 -7.48 -4.32
N ILE A 164 10.68 -7.14 -3.04
CA ILE A 164 9.45 -6.69 -2.39
C ILE A 164 9.64 -5.26 -1.92
N TYR A 165 8.58 -4.46 -2.08
CA TYR A 165 8.53 -3.07 -1.65
C TYR A 165 7.51 -2.85 -0.52
N ALA A 166 7.70 -1.76 0.23
CA ALA A 166 6.71 -1.24 1.18
C ALA A 166 6.89 0.28 1.32
N ASP A 167 5.84 0.98 1.74
CA ASP A 167 5.90 2.42 2.02
C ASP A 167 6.58 2.70 3.36
N GLY A 168 7.73 3.36 3.37
CA GLY A 168 8.37 3.80 4.61
C GLY A 168 7.58 4.87 5.33
N ILE A 169 7.77 4.98 6.64
CA ILE A 169 7.12 5.98 7.48
C ILE A 169 8.14 7.05 7.91
N PRO A 170 8.11 8.24 7.30
CA PRO A 170 8.99 9.33 7.68
C PRO A 170 8.48 9.99 8.96
N LEU A 171 9.35 10.03 9.97
CA LEU A 171 9.13 10.67 11.26
C LEU A 171 10.01 11.91 11.34
N ILE A 172 9.42 13.04 11.70
CA ILE A 172 10.13 14.31 11.88
C ILE A 172 9.74 14.90 13.22
N TRP A 173 10.73 15.33 13.99
CA TRP A 173 10.52 15.90 15.32
C TRP A 173 11.50 17.02 15.61
N GLU A 174 11.08 17.95 16.46
CA GLU A 174 11.96 18.92 17.09
C GLU A 174 12.51 18.34 18.40
N LYS A 175 13.67 18.85 18.83
CA LYS A 175 14.25 18.50 20.13
C LYS A 175 13.30 18.69 21.31
N SER A 176 12.39 19.67 21.23
CA SER A 176 11.37 19.94 22.27
C SER A 176 10.27 18.88 22.36
N ASP A 177 10.08 18.08 21.31
CA ASP A 177 9.03 17.07 21.24
C ASP A 177 9.43 15.79 21.99
N LEU A 178 10.73 15.61 22.25
CA LEU A 178 11.24 14.47 22.97
C LEU A 178 10.75 14.49 24.43
N PRO A 179 10.28 13.35 24.97
CA PRO A 179 9.87 13.28 26.36
C PRO A 179 11.04 13.69 27.26
N LYS A 180 10.79 14.64 28.17
CA LYS A 180 11.79 15.06 29.16
C LYS A 180 12.19 13.85 30.00
N THR A 181 13.43 13.41 29.89
CA THR A 181 14.00 12.39 30.77
C THR A 181 13.87 12.88 32.20
N THR A 182 12.90 12.34 32.95
CA THR A 182 12.81 12.60 34.38
C THR A 182 13.93 11.78 35.00
N SER A 183 15.06 12.40 35.29
CA SER A 183 16.09 11.76 36.12
C SER A 183 15.43 11.33 37.41
N ALA A 184 15.21 10.02 37.59
CA ALA A 184 14.71 9.47 38.84
C ALA A 184 15.73 9.83 39.93
N SER A 185 15.37 10.79 40.77
CA SER A 185 16.15 11.12 41.96
C SER A 185 16.06 9.93 42.91
N THR A 186 17.17 9.25 43.11
CA THR A 186 17.34 8.23 44.15
C THR A 186 17.27 8.91 45.51
N THR A 187 16.08 8.97 46.10
CA THR A 187 15.91 9.22 47.53
C THR A 187 16.58 8.09 48.32
N PRO A 188 17.50 8.38 49.26
CA PRO A 188 18.06 7.35 50.13
C PRO A 188 16.98 6.83 51.08
N LEU A 189 16.71 5.52 51.02
CA LEU A 189 15.77 4.83 51.91
C LEU A 189 16.35 4.80 53.32
N SER A 190 15.69 5.51 54.25
CA SER A 190 16.01 5.49 55.67
C SER A 190 15.62 4.15 56.27
N THR A 191 16.61 3.50 56.89
CA THR A 191 16.51 2.25 57.64
C THR A 191 15.54 2.40 58.81
N GLN A 192 14.45 1.64 58.82
CA GLN A 192 13.65 1.41 60.03
C GLN A 192 13.60 -0.07 60.37
N THR A 193 14.27 -0.37 61.48
CA THR A 193 14.22 -1.61 62.24
C THR A 193 12.84 -1.76 62.88
N SER A 194 12.21 -2.93 62.72
CA SER A 194 11.13 -3.40 63.61
C SER A 194 11.10 -4.93 63.65
N THR A 195 11.66 -5.43 64.75
CA THR A 195 11.29 -6.54 65.62
C THR A 195 10.40 -7.68 65.07
N ALA A 196 10.93 -8.90 65.22
CA ALA A 196 10.28 -10.18 64.95
C ALA A 196 9.21 -10.57 65.99
N THR A 197 8.13 -11.23 65.55
CA THR A 197 7.39 -12.20 66.38
C THR A 197 6.67 -13.26 65.51
N GLY A 198 7.11 -14.51 65.63
CA GLY A 198 6.33 -15.76 65.71
C GLY A 198 5.20 -16.10 64.72
N ALA A 199 5.54 -16.97 63.77
CA ALA A 199 4.85 -18.20 63.29
C ALA A 199 3.32 -18.26 63.07
N THR A 200 2.90 -18.70 61.87
CA THR A 200 2.23 -20.01 61.64
C THR A 200 2.22 -20.31 60.13
N ALA A 201 2.69 -21.51 59.77
CA ALA A 201 2.66 -22.03 58.40
C ALA A 201 1.25 -22.49 58.01
N SER A 202 0.80 -22.10 56.81
CA SER A 202 -0.28 -22.82 56.12
C SER A 202 0.01 -22.83 54.62
N ASN A 203 0.36 -24.01 54.11
CA ASN A 203 0.51 -24.30 52.70
C ASN A 203 -0.89 -24.33 52.05
N SER A 204 -1.08 -23.57 50.98
CA SER A 204 -2.15 -23.81 50.01
C SER A 204 -1.66 -23.43 48.61
N PRO A 205 -1.63 -24.37 47.65
CA PRO A 205 -1.32 -24.05 46.27
C PRO A 205 -2.60 -23.53 45.59
N SER A 206 -2.67 -22.23 45.32
CA SER A 206 -3.70 -21.68 44.45
C SER A 206 -3.38 -22.02 42.99
N ASN A 207 -3.95 -23.13 42.53
CA ASN A 207 -4.04 -23.51 41.13
C ASN A 207 -4.88 -22.49 40.35
N ASN A 208 -4.25 -21.52 39.69
CA ASN A 208 -4.93 -20.74 38.65
C ASN A 208 -4.97 -21.55 37.35
N ARG A 209 -6.00 -22.39 37.22
CA ARG A 209 -6.39 -23.02 35.95
C ARG A 209 -7.06 -21.97 35.07
N ASN A 210 -6.29 -21.30 34.22
CA ASN A 210 -6.84 -20.59 33.08
C ASN A 210 -7.19 -21.64 32.01
N GLY A 211 -8.44 -22.08 32.00
CA GLY A 211 -8.99 -23.01 31.03
C GLY A 211 -9.15 -22.36 29.66
N GLY A 212 -8.07 -22.39 28.86
CA GLY A 212 -8.14 -22.17 27.42
C GLY A 212 -8.43 -23.49 26.71
N LEU A 213 -9.46 -23.51 25.87
CA LEU A 213 -9.76 -24.64 24.97
C LEU A 213 -8.52 -24.97 24.13
N SER A 214 -8.08 -26.23 24.21
CA SER A 214 -6.94 -26.79 23.47
C SER A 214 -6.96 -26.35 22.01
N GLU A 215 -5.79 -26.04 21.44
CA GLU A 215 -5.65 -25.59 20.04
C GLU A 215 -6.37 -26.51 19.03
N GLY A 216 -6.46 -27.81 19.33
CA GLY A 216 -7.23 -28.77 18.51
C GLY A 216 -8.74 -28.51 18.48
N ALA A 217 -9.34 -27.94 19.53
CA ALA A 217 -10.76 -27.61 19.56
C ALA A 217 -11.08 -26.33 18.76
N LYS A 218 -10.14 -25.38 18.66
CA LYS A 218 -10.30 -24.16 17.86
C LYS A 218 -10.24 -24.44 16.35
N ILE A 219 -9.46 -25.45 15.94
CA ILE A 219 -9.36 -25.85 14.54
C ILE A 219 -10.60 -26.63 14.07
N GLY A 220 -11.25 -27.41 14.95
CA GLY A 220 -12.42 -28.23 14.61
C GLY A 220 -13.68 -27.45 14.21
N ILE A 221 -13.86 -26.23 14.72
CA ILE A 221 -15.05 -25.41 14.42
C ILE A 221 -14.88 -24.59 13.13
N GLY A 222 -13.64 -24.31 12.71
CA GLY A 222 -13.33 -23.49 11.53
C GLY A 222 -13.61 -24.13 10.17
N ILE A 223 -13.67 -25.47 10.10
CA ILE A 223 -13.82 -26.21 8.83
C ILE A 223 -15.25 -26.77 8.63
N GLY A 224 -16.03 -26.94 9.71
CA GLY A 224 -17.36 -27.57 9.64
C GLY A 224 -18.42 -26.74 8.92
N ILE A 225 -18.42 -25.41 9.11
CA ILE A 225 -19.42 -24.50 8.56
C ILE A 225 -19.28 -24.28 7.03
N PRO A 226 -18.08 -24.07 6.46
CA PRO A 226 -17.96 -23.85 5.01
C PRO A 226 -18.33 -25.08 4.18
N MET A 227 -18.01 -26.29 4.64
CA MET A 227 -18.35 -27.53 3.91
C MET A 227 -19.86 -27.79 3.86
N ALA A 228 -20.58 -27.48 4.93
CA ALA A 228 -22.04 -27.60 4.96
C ALA A 228 -22.71 -26.57 4.02
N ALA A 229 -22.22 -25.33 3.97
CA ALA A 229 -22.74 -24.30 3.07
C ALA A 229 -22.52 -24.65 1.59
N ILE A 230 -21.35 -25.19 1.24
CA ILE A 230 -21.04 -25.63 -0.13
C ILE A 230 -21.95 -26.80 -0.55
N ALA A 231 -22.16 -27.79 0.32
CA ALA A 231 -23.04 -28.92 0.02
C ALA A 231 -24.50 -28.48 -0.24
N ILE A 232 -25.01 -27.54 0.55
CA ILE A 232 -26.36 -26.96 0.38
C ILE A 232 -26.44 -26.11 -0.89
N GLY A 233 -25.40 -25.33 -1.19
CA GLY A 233 -25.32 -24.52 -2.43
C GLY A 233 -25.34 -25.39 -3.69
N VAL A 234 -24.57 -26.47 -3.72
CA VAL A 234 -24.56 -27.40 -4.87
C VAL A 234 -25.89 -28.11 -5.03
N ALA A 235 -26.52 -28.55 -3.93
CA ALA A 235 -27.82 -29.22 -3.97
C ALA A 235 -28.94 -28.30 -4.49
N THR A 236 -28.97 -27.04 -4.05
CA THR A 236 -29.96 -26.07 -4.51
C THR A 236 -29.76 -25.71 -5.99
N PHE A 237 -28.52 -25.49 -6.43
CA PHE A 237 -28.20 -25.21 -7.83
C PHE A 237 -28.65 -26.33 -8.78
N PHE A 238 -28.36 -27.59 -8.45
CA PHE A 238 -28.79 -28.73 -9.27
C PHE A 238 -30.32 -28.91 -9.30
N TYR A 239 -31.02 -28.61 -8.20
CA TYR A 239 -32.48 -28.65 -8.16
C TYR A 239 -33.12 -27.63 -9.12
N PHE A 240 -32.59 -26.41 -9.18
CA PHE A 240 -33.08 -25.38 -10.12
C PHE A 240 -32.80 -25.71 -11.58
N LEU A 241 -31.64 -26.30 -11.89
CA LEU A 241 -31.32 -26.75 -13.25
C LEU A 241 -32.24 -27.87 -13.73
N LYS A 242 -32.64 -28.78 -12.83
CA LYS A 242 -33.57 -29.87 -13.16
C LYS A 242 -34.99 -29.35 -13.40
N ARG A 243 -35.42 -28.32 -12.67
CA ARG A 243 -36.73 -27.66 -12.84
C ARG A 243 -36.82 -26.89 -14.17
N HIS A 244 -35.72 -26.30 -14.65
CA HIS A 244 -35.73 -25.57 -15.93
C HIS A 244 -35.80 -26.47 -17.17
N LYS A 245 -35.51 -27.77 -17.06
CA LYS A 245 -35.58 -28.70 -18.19
C LYS A 245 -36.96 -29.32 -18.42
N THR A 246 -37.96 -29.01 -17.59
CA THR A 246 -39.33 -29.55 -17.73
C THR A 246 -40.33 -28.60 -18.38
N ALA A 247 -39.89 -27.48 -18.96
CA ALA A 247 -40.76 -26.54 -19.69
C ALA A 247 -40.43 -26.50 -21.19
N LYS A 248 -40.70 -27.59 -21.93
CA LYS A 248 -40.88 -27.55 -23.38
C LYS A 248 -41.89 -28.59 -23.86
N GLU A 249 -43.15 -28.17 -23.88
CA GLU A 249 -44.25 -28.61 -24.77
C GLU A 249 -45.22 -27.39 -24.77
N LYS A 250 -45.72 -26.80 -25.86
CA LYS A 250 -46.03 -27.21 -27.24
C LYS A 250 -46.13 -25.98 -28.19
N PRO A 251 -46.22 -26.18 -29.52
CA PRO A 251 -46.07 -25.16 -30.58
C PRO A 251 -47.41 -24.55 -31.04
N HIS A 252 -47.39 -23.30 -31.53
CA HIS A 252 -48.32 -22.81 -32.56
C HIS A 252 -47.92 -21.40 -33.05
N ALA A 253 -47.70 -21.23 -34.35
CA ALA A 253 -48.05 -20.03 -35.11
C ALA A 253 -47.65 -20.21 -36.59
N GLU A 254 -48.61 -20.69 -37.36
CA GLU A 254 -48.76 -20.45 -38.79
C GLU A 254 -49.27 -19.01 -38.97
N ILE A 255 -48.56 -18.14 -39.71
CA ILE A 255 -49.14 -16.94 -40.35
C ILE A 255 -48.43 -16.67 -41.68
N TYR A 256 -49.26 -16.51 -42.71
CA TYR A 256 -48.98 -16.19 -44.10
C TYR A 256 -48.79 -14.68 -44.33
N ASP A 257 -48.09 -14.38 -45.43
CA ASP A 257 -48.19 -13.22 -46.32
C ASP A 257 -47.42 -11.90 -46.08
N SER A 258 -46.86 -11.42 -47.20
CA SER A 258 -46.15 -10.14 -47.44
C SER A 258 -47.07 -9.22 -48.28
N PRO A 259 -46.68 -8.04 -48.83
CA PRO A 259 -45.62 -7.07 -48.53
C PRO A 259 -46.16 -5.60 -48.47
N ARG A 260 -45.31 -4.63 -48.06
CA ARG A 260 -45.11 -3.26 -48.62
C ARG A 260 -44.85 -2.22 -47.54
N GLY A 261 -43.78 -1.43 -47.73
CA GLY A 261 -43.51 -0.22 -46.95
C GLY A 261 -42.08 0.31 -47.11
N ARG A 262 -41.70 0.65 -48.35
CA ARG A 262 -40.44 1.31 -48.72
C ARG A 262 -40.55 2.80 -48.41
N GLY A 263 -39.65 3.32 -47.58
CA GLY A 263 -39.48 4.75 -47.34
C GLY A 263 -38.03 5.06 -46.98
N VAL A 264 -37.26 5.49 -47.98
CA VAL A 264 -35.91 6.04 -47.89
C VAL A 264 -36.01 7.49 -48.35
N LEU A 265 -35.49 8.43 -47.55
CA LEU A 265 -34.69 9.61 -47.93
C LEU A 265 -34.95 10.85 -47.06
N SER A 266 -33.89 11.27 -46.36
CA SER A 266 -33.39 12.66 -46.26
C SER A 266 -31.94 12.46 -45.77
N GLU A 267 -30.86 12.65 -46.52
CA GLU A 267 -30.48 13.74 -47.43
C GLU A 267 -30.89 15.12 -46.93
N LEU A 268 -29.99 15.75 -46.17
CA LEU A 268 -29.25 16.97 -46.54
C LEU A 268 -28.01 17.01 -45.61
N ALA A 269 -26.78 16.87 -46.13
CA ALA A 269 -25.99 17.91 -46.79
C ALA A 269 -25.47 18.96 -45.78
N THR A 270 -24.20 19.36 -45.70
CA THR A 270 -22.99 19.10 -46.50
C THR A 270 -21.81 19.76 -45.78
N LYS A 271 -20.59 19.26 -46.09
CA LYS A 271 -19.32 19.98 -46.30
C LYS A 271 -18.21 19.61 -45.32
N GLU A 272 -17.41 18.59 -45.67
CA GLU A 272 -16.15 18.63 -46.44
C GLU A 272 -15.00 19.34 -45.73
N ILE A 273 -13.89 18.61 -45.52
CA ILE A 273 -12.63 18.79 -46.28
C ILE A 273 -11.86 17.45 -46.26
N SER A 274 -11.62 16.97 -47.48
CA SER A 274 -10.65 16.00 -48.03
C SER A 274 -9.19 16.22 -47.56
N GLU A 275 -8.21 15.31 -47.57
CA GLU A 275 -7.91 14.03 -48.24
C GLU A 275 -6.72 13.35 -47.48
N PRO A 276 -6.39 12.07 -47.76
CA PRO A 276 -5.39 11.27 -47.05
C PRO A 276 -3.97 11.35 -47.65
N PHE A 277 -2.93 11.11 -46.85
CA PHE A 277 -1.54 11.01 -47.31
C PHE A 277 -1.04 9.57 -47.25
N GLU A 278 -0.89 8.94 -48.42
CA GLU A 278 -0.27 7.63 -48.63
C GLU A 278 1.24 7.73 -48.90
N LEU A 279 1.92 6.62 -48.65
CA LEU A 279 3.38 6.40 -48.69
C LEU A 279 4.06 6.71 -50.03
N ALA A 280 5.34 7.12 -49.96
CA ALA A 280 6.35 6.74 -50.94
C ALA A 280 7.72 6.47 -50.31
N SER A 281 8.20 5.24 -50.53
CA SER A 281 9.57 4.76 -50.31
C SER A 281 10.40 5.00 -51.57
N ARG A 282 11.55 5.69 -51.45
CA ARG A 282 12.77 5.44 -52.26
C ARG A 282 13.94 6.27 -51.73
N GLY A 283 15.06 5.59 -51.44
CA GLY A 283 16.27 6.22 -50.95
C GLY A 283 17.12 6.87 -52.03
N ASP A 284 18.15 7.61 -51.60
CA ASP A 284 19.43 7.58 -52.27
C ASP A 284 20.56 8.00 -51.33
N ARG A 285 21.75 7.45 -51.61
CA ARG A 285 23.02 7.65 -50.92
C ARG A 285 23.59 9.04 -51.22
N SER A 286 24.43 9.58 -50.33
CA SER A 286 25.51 10.51 -50.72
C SER A 286 26.64 10.50 -49.69
N GLU A 287 27.81 10.11 -50.17
CA GLU A 287 29.12 10.10 -49.53
C GLU A 287 29.71 11.53 -49.39
N LEU A 288 30.70 11.62 -48.50
CA LEU A 288 31.70 12.66 -48.19
C LEU A 288 31.99 13.79 -49.20
N PRO A 289 32.58 14.90 -48.70
CA PRO A 289 34.02 15.04 -48.96
C PRO A 289 34.88 15.41 -47.74
N SER A 290 36.07 14.82 -47.77
CA SER A 290 37.30 15.22 -47.08
C SER A 290 37.74 16.62 -47.48
N ASN A 291 38.26 17.41 -46.52
CA ASN A 291 39.37 18.34 -46.73
C ASN A 291 39.99 18.80 -45.38
N THR A 292 41.09 18.17 -45.00
CA THR A 292 42.28 18.83 -44.39
C THR A 292 43.08 19.51 -45.54
N PRO A 293 44.04 20.45 -45.34
CA PRO A 293 45.00 20.51 -44.23
C PRO A 293 45.53 21.92 -43.81
N THR A 294 46.46 21.90 -42.82
CA THR A 294 47.60 22.83 -42.57
C THR A 294 47.27 24.26 -42.07
N HIS A 295 48.02 24.95 -41.20
CA HIS A 295 49.36 24.83 -40.59
C HIS A 295 49.33 25.79 -39.35
N VAL A 296 49.58 25.39 -38.09
CA VAL A 296 50.87 25.42 -37.36
C VAL A 296 51.19 26.72 -36.55
N HIS A 297 51.66 26.49 -35.30
CA HIS A 297 52.41 27.33 -34.33
C HIS A 297 51.72 28.61 -33.79
N GLU A 298 51.84 29.02 -32.51
CA GLU A 298 52.55 28.56 -31.30
C GLU A 298 51.89 29.23 -30.07
N LEU A 299 52.38 28.90 -28.86
CA LEU A 299 51.90 29.37 -27.56
C LEU A 299 52.19 30.87 -27.26
N ALA A 300 51.37 31.43 -26.36
CA ALA A 300 51.39 32.76 -25.72
C ALA A 300 50.51 33.84 -26.36
#